data_AF-A0A3A9BRY8-F1
#
_entry.id   AF-A0A3A9BRY8-F1
#
_cell.length_a   1.000
_cell.length_b   1.000
_cell.length_c   1.000
_cell.angle_alpha   90.00
_cell.angle_beta   90.00
_cell.angle_gamma   90.00
#
_symmetry.space_group_name_H-M   'P 1'
#
loop_
_entity.id
_entity.type
_entity.pdbx_description
1 polymer ?
#
loop_
_entity_poly.entity_id
_entity_poly.type
_entity_poly.pdbx_seq_one_letter_code
_entity_poly.pdbx_strand_id
1 'polypeptide(L)'
;MAFIETRQIESFMNACTMLAWGVLDLDKPKKFSEKRQWLKLYYRKPELTEMVDKYKVKEVFSKKIGAEHVVPLYGVWDRAKDIDFESLPNQFV
;
A
#
# COMPACT_ATOMS: atom_id res chain seq x y z
N MET A 1 -16.35 -11.92 15.09
CA MET A 1 -16.58 -12.01 13.63
C MET A 1 -15.28 -11.87 12.80
N ALA A 2 -14.29 -11.07 13.20
CA ALA A 2 -13.03 -10.90 12.46
C ALA A 2 -12.05 -12.12 12.43
N PHE A 3 -12.13 -13.04 13.41
CA PHE A 3 -11.16 -14.12 13.56
C PHE A 3 -11.39 -15.35 12.64
N ILE A 4 -12.63 -15.52 12.15
CA ILE A 4 -12.98 -16.63 11.25
C ILE A 4 -12.48 -16.32 9.83
N GLU A 5 -12.55 -15.05 9.42
CA GLU A 5 -12.07 -14.59 8.10
C GLU A 5 -10.55 -14.70 7.97
N THR A 6 -9.78 -14.37 9.02
CA THR A 6 -8.32 -14.45 8.97
C THR A 6 -7.84 -15.88 8.77
N ARG A 7 -8.42 -16.87 9.45
CA ARG A 7 -8.06 -18.28 9.27
C ARG A 7 -8.40 -18.83 7.89
N GLN A 8 -9.52 -18.41 7.31
CA GLN A 8 -9.87 -18.79 5.94
C GLN A 8 -8.89 -18.19 4.92
N ILE A 9 -8.47 -16.94 5.13
CA ILE A 9 -7.46 -16.27 4.28
C ILE A 9 -6.08 -16.90 4.46
N GLU A 10 -5.69 -17.28 5.68
CA GLU A 10 -4.44 -18.02 5.95
C GLU A 10 -4.41 -19.36 5.21
N SER A 11 -5.51 -20.11 5.25
CA SER A 11 -5.65 -21.38 4.52
C SER A 11 -5.50 -21.16 3.01
N PHE A 12 -6.12 -20.11 2.47
CA PHE A 12 -5.99 -19.75 1.06
C PHE A 12 -4.56 -19.33 0.69
N MET A 13 -3.94 -18.47 1.49
CA MET A 13 -2.55 -18.03 1.24
C MET A 13 -1.59 -19.20 1.29
N ASN A 14 -1.72 -20.10 2.25
CA ASN A 14 -0.91 -21.32 2.32
C ASN A 14 -1.10 -22.20 1.08
N ALA A 15 -2.32 -22.35 0.58
CA ALA A 15 -2.57 -23.10 -0.67
C ALA A 15 -1.89 -22.45 -1.88
N CYS A 16 -1.98 -21.12 -2.04
CA CYS A 16 -1.33 -20.40 -3.13
C CYS A 16 0.20 -20.43 -3.04
N THR A 17 0.78 -20.31 -1.83
CA THR A 17 2.23 -20.30 -1.65
C THR A 17 2.85 -21.68 -1.60
N MET A 18 2.07 -22.75 -1.35
CA MET A 18 2.57 -24.13 -1.32
C MET A 18 3.32 -24.50 -2.60
N LEU A 19 2.82 -24.09 -3.76
CA LEU A 19 3.41 -24.42 -5.07
C LEU A 19 4.70 -23.64 -5.39
N ALA A 20 4.97 -22.51 -4.72
CA ALA A 20 6.12 -21.67 -5.06
C ALA A 20 7.10 -21.44 -3.90
N TRP A 21 6.67 -21.54 -2.65
CA TRP A 21 7.43 -21.14 -1.44
C TRP A 21 7.26 -22.11 -0.26
N GLY A 22 6.34 -23.08 -0.36
CA GLY A 22 6.00 -24.02 0.72
C GLY A 22 4.97 -23.47 1.72
N VAL A 23 4.72 -24.25 2.76
CA VAL A 23 3.83 -23.88 3.88
C VAL A 23 4.47 -22.76 4.69
N LEU A 24 3.70 -21.72 5.04
CA LEU A 24 4.17 -20.57 5.80
C LEU A 24 3.94 -20.78 7.30
N ASP A 25 4.96 -20.53 8.11
CA ASP A 25 4.80 -20.36 9.57
C ASP A 25 4.45 -18.89 9.87
N LEU A 26 3.17 -18.65 10.15
CA LEU A 26 2.65 -17.32 10.51
C LEU A 26 2.59 -17.09 12.03
N ASP A 27 2.78 -18.12 12.84
CA ASP A 27 2.85 -17.96 14.30
C ASP A 27 4.23 -17.43 14.71
N LYS A 28 5.29 -17.88 14.03
CA LYS A 28 6.68 -17.48 14.30
C LYS A 28 7.46 -17.25 12.99
N PRO A 29 7.11 -16.21 12.22
CA PRO A 29 7.68 -15.99 10.89
C PRO A 29 9.19 -15.70 10.95
N LYS A 30 9.99 -16.51 10.26
CA LYS A 30 11.47 -16.36 10.19
C LYS A 30 11.92 -15.84 8.84
N LYS A 31 11.36 -16.37 7.75
CA LYS A 31 11.68 -16.02 6.37
C LYS A 31 11.06 -14.67 6.01
N PHE A 32 11.66 -13.99 5.03
CA PHE A 32 11.14 -12.73 4.52
C PHE A 32 9.72 -12.85 3.96
N SER A 33 9.42 -13.95 3.27
CA SER A 33 8.07 -14.23 2.74
C SER A 33 7.03 -14.38 3.85
N GLU A 34 7.33 -15.17 4.87
CA GLU A 34 6.46 -15.38 6.04
C GLU A 34 6.17 -14.05 6.74
N LYS A 35 7.20 -13.24 7.00
CA LYS A 35 7.06 -11.91 7.60
C LYS A 35 6.20 -10.98 6.74
N ARG A 36 6.36 -11.02 5.42
CA ARG A 36 5.56 -10.20 4.50
C ARG A 36 4.08 -10.59 4.53
N GLN A 37 3.79 -11.89 4.51
CA GLN A 37 2.41 -12.39 4.55
C GLN A 37 1.77 -12.14 5.91
N TRP A 38 2.54 -12.26 6.99
CA TRP A 38 2.12 -11.88 8.33
C TRP A 38 1.69 -10.40 8.40
N LEU A 39 2.49 -9.49 7.83
CA LEU A 39 2.13 -8.06 7.78
C LEU A 39 0.79 -7.84 7.07
N LYS A 40 0.50 -8.52 5.96
CA LYS A 40 -0.78 -8.35 5.26
C LYS A 40 -1.99 -8.74 6.11
N LEU A 41 -1.85 -9.80 6.91
CA LEU A 41 -2.95 -10.33 7.71
C LEU A 41 -3.16 -9.52 8.99
N TYR A 42 -2.07 -9.21 9.69
CA TYR A 42 -2.11 -8.75 11.07
C TYR A 42 -1.70 -7.29 11.26
N TYR A 43 -0.94 -6.70 10.34
CA TYR A 43 -0.49 -5.32 10.46
C TYR A 43 -1.57 -4.35 9.98
N ARG A 44 -2.57 -4.13 10.83
CA ARG A 44 -3.73 -3.25 10.57
C ARG A 44 -3.68 -2.01 11.44
N LYS A 45 -2.83 -1.05 11.06
CA LYS A 45 -2.82 0.26 11.71
C LYS A 45 -3.75 1.23 10.97
N PRO A 46 -4.53 2.06 11.68
CA PRO A 46 -5.43 3.04 11.05
C PRO A 46 -4.70 3.98 10.09
N GLU A 47 -3.46 4.38 10.44
CA GLU A 47 -2.65 5.31 9.65
C GLU A 47 -2.31 4.77 8.24
N LEU A 48 -2.34 3.44 8.04
CA LEU A 48 -2.06 2.85 6.73
C LEU A 48 -3.05 3.29 5.67
N THR A 49 -4.30 3.55 6.06
CA THR A 49 -5.34 4.05 5.15
C THR A 49 -4.96 5.40 4.56
N GLU A 50 -4.37 6.28 5.37
CA GLU A 50 -3.90 7.59 4.92
C GLU A 50 -2.61 7.48 4.09
N MET A 51 -1.74 6.53 4.42
CA MET A 51 -0.48 6.31 3.70
C MET A 51 -0.67 5.68 2.31
N VAL A 52 -1.74 4.91 2.08
CA VAL A 52 -2.05 4.34 0.76
C VAL A 52 -2.85 5.27 -0.15
N ASP A 53 -3.46 6.32 0.41
CA ASP A 53 -4.20 7.32 -0.35
C ASP A 53 -3.22 8.26 -1.06
N LYS A 54 -3.19 8.18 -2.40
CA LYS A 54 -2.27 8.95 -3.25
C LYS A 54 -2.35 10.47 -3.09
N TYR A 55 -3.45 11.00 -2.55
CA TYR A 55 -3.62 12.42 -2.26
C TYR A 55 -3.24 12.75 -0.83
N LYS A 56 -3.84 12.06 0.15
CA LYS A 56 -3.62 12.35 1.58
C LYS A 56 -2.20 12.08 2.03
N VAL A 57 -1.53 11.09 1.43
CA VAL A 57 -0.13 10.79 1.76
C VAL A 57 0.77 12.00 1.56
N LYS A 58 0.51 12.85 0.55
CA LYS A 58 1.31 14.06 0.31
C LYS A 58 1.23 15.01 1.50
N GLU A 59 0.02 15.26 2.03
CA GLU A 59 -0.17 16.12 3.20
C GLU A 59 0.50 15.55 4.44
N VAL A 60 0.35 14.25 4.68
CA VAL A 60 0.95 13.55 5.84
C VAL A 60 2.48 13.67 5.81
N PHE A 61 3.10 13.49 4.66
CA PHE A 61 4.55 13.56 4.52
C PHE A 61 5.06 15.01 4.54
N SER A 62 4.38 15.95 3.88
CA SER A 62 4.75 17.37 3.93
C SER A 62 4.81 17.89 5.36
N LYS A 63 3.87 17.47 6.22
CA LYS A 63 3.87 17.83 7.65
C LYS A 63 4.98 17.14 8.46
N LYS A 64 5.37 15.92 8.08
CA LYS A 64 6.33 15.10 8.85
C LYS A 64 7.78 15.38 8.50
N ILE A 65 8.08 15.52 7.21
CA ILE A 65 9.47 15.59 6.70
C ILE A 65 9.76 16.87 5.92
N GLY A 66 8.77 17.71 5.65
CA GLY A 66 8.92 18.92 4.83
C GLY A 66 8.28 18.77 3.45
N ALA A 67 7.69 19.86 2.94
CA ALA A 67 6.99 19.87 1.65
C ALA A 67 7.95 19.77 0.45
N GLU A 68 9.20 20.19 0.64
CA GLU A 68 10.31 20.09 -0.33
C GLU A 68 10.64 18.64 -0.70
N HIS A 69 10.28 17.68 0.15
CA HIS A 69 10.47 16.25 -0.07
C HIS A 69 9.25 15.57 -0.71
N VAL A 70 8.19 16.33 -1.00
CA VAL A 70 6.95 15.81 -1.59
C VAL A 70 6.78 16.39 -2.99
N VAL A 71 6.54 15.50 -3.97
CA VAL A 71 6.31 15.90 -5.36
C VAL A 71 5.09 16.83 -5.45
N PRO A 72 5.20 18.00 -6.11
CA PRO A 72 4.10 18.94 -6.30
C PRO A 72 2.87 18.27 -6.93
N LEU A 73 1.68 18.69 -6.51
CA LEU A 73 0.41 18.27 -7.11
C LEU A 73 -0.06 19.35 -8.07
N TYR A 74 -0.04 19.06 -9.36
CA TYR A 74 -0.48 20.01 -10.39
C TYR A 74 -2.00 20.15 -10.47
N GLY A 75 -2.73 19.08 -10.17
CA GLY A 75 -4.19 19.11 -10.16
C GLY A 75 -4.82 17.75 -9.90
N VAL A 76 -6.15 17.79 -9.77
CA VAL A 76 -7.03 16.63 -9.65
C VAL A 76 -8.12 16.81 -10.69
N TRP A 77 -8.26 15.84 -11.59
CA TRP A 77 -9.21 15.90 -12.69
C TRP A 77 -10.03 14.62 -12.71
N ASP A 78 -11.35 14.76 -12.92
CA ASP A 78 -12.27 13.61 -13.03
C ASP A 78 -12.17 12.95 -14.40
N ARG A 79 -11.82 13.71 -15.45
CA ARG A 79 -11.72 13.23 -16.83
C ARG A 79 -10.42 13.69 -17.45
N ALA A 80 -9.83 12.85 -18.29
CA ALA A 80 -8.56 13.16 -18.97
C ALA A 80 -8.64 14.44 -19.84
N LYS A 81 -9.81 14.75 -20.40
CA LYS A 81 -10.04 15.95 -21.22
C LYS A 81 -10.05 17.27 -20.43
N ASP A 82 -10.19 17.19 -19.10
CA ASP A 82 -10.19 18.38 -18.24
C ASP A 82 -8.75 18.81 -17.88
N ILE A 83 -7.75 18.02 -18.29
CA ILE A 83 -6.33 18.31 -18.09
C ILE A 83 -5.88 19.36 -19.12
N ASP A 84 -5.44 20.52 -18.63
CA ASP A 84 -4.78 21.54 -19.44
C ASP A 84 -3.30 21.18 -19.59
N PHE A 85 -2.95 20.49 -20.68
CA PHE A 85 -1.58 20.05 -20.95
C PHE A 85 -0.60 21.21 -21.19
N GLU A 86 -1.06 22.37 -21.65
CA GLU A 86 -0.21 23.54 -21.87
C GLU A 86 0.27 24.16 -20.54
N SER A 87 -0.49 23.93 -19.46
CA SER A 87 -0.12 24.37 -18.10
C SER A 87 0.95 23.48 -17.44
N LEU A 88 1.20 22.30 -17.97
CA LEU A 88 2.13 21.32 -17.38
C LEU A 88 3.58 21.62 -17.79
N PRO A 89 4.57 21.31 -16.95
CA PRO A 89 5.96 21.47 -17.30
C PRO A 89 6.34 20.57 -18.50
N ASN A 90 7.06 21.12 -19.47
CA ASN A 90 7.56 20.40 -20.65
C ASN A 90 8.77 19.50 -20.28
N GLN A 91 8.53 18.51 -19.44
CA GLN A 91 9.52 17.54 -18.98
C GLN A 91 8.89 16.14 -18.97
N PHE A 92 9.65 15.15 -19.45
CA PHE A 92 9.28 13.75 -19.37
C PHE A 92 9.96 13.10 -18.15
N VAL A 93 9.25 12.18 -17.49
CA VAL A 93 9.77 11.33 -16.40
C VAL A 93 10.10 9.96 -16.96
#